data_AF-A0A833VVW9-F1
#
_entry.id   AF-A0A833VVW9-F1
#
_cell.length_a   1.000
_cell.length_b   1.000
_cell.length_c   1.000
_cell.angle_alpha   90.00
_cell.angle_beta   90.00
_cell.angle_gamma   90.00
#
_symmetry.space_group_name_H-M   'P 1'
#
loop_
_entity.id
_entity.type
_entity.pdbx_description
1 polymer ?
#
loop_
_entity_poly.entity_id
_entity_poly.type
_entity_poly.pdbx_seq_one_letter_code
_entity_poly.pdbx_strand_id
1 'polypeptide(L)'
;MAPDVMKGITSGVDALMKKWSLFTEWFPDVQIQLKQLKKITAHSLVAFSTISFTIAAPGMLNAFPHLFVSGGGARGTKIALRLQGKDLVFQGSVRFDWDEENEAMVFTNARITPEGTQV
;
A
#
# COMPACT_ATOMS: atom_id res chain seq x y z
N MET A 1 2.74 18.61 19.04
CA MET A 1 2.25 18.50 17.65
C MET A 1 3.30 19.14 16.75
N ALA A 2 4.20 18.35 16.18
CA ALA A 2 5.20 18.85 15.23
C ALA A 2 4.57 18.87 13.81
N PRO A 3 4.50 20.03 13.12
CA PRO A 3 3.69 20.15 11.90
C PRO A 3 4.28 19.53 10.63
N ASP A 4 5.57 19.21 10.56
CA ASP A 4 6.23 19.01 9.26
C ASP A 4 7.27 17.89 9.25
N VAL A 5 6.86 16.61 9.29
CA VAL A 5 7.81 15.51 9.01
C VAL A 5 7.13 14.36 8.27
N MET A 6 7.01 14.47 6.95
CA MET A 6 6.90 13.30 6.06
C MET A 6 7.70 13.53 4.78
N LYS A 7 8.98 13.11 4.84
CA LYS A 7 9.91 13.15 3.72
C LYS A 7 9.95 11.76 3.06
N GLY A 8 8.87 11.40 2.37
CA GLY A 8 8.82 10.14 1.60
C GLY A 8 7.46 9.80 1.03
N ILE A 9 6.39 10.22 1.69
CA ILE A 9 5.03 10.24 1.15
C ILE A 9 4.56 11.66 1.32
N THR A 10 4.46 12.39 0.22
CA THR A 10 3.85 13.71 0.18
C THR A 10 2.55 13.73 1.01
N SER A 11 2.52 14.66 1.97
CA SER A 11 1.42 15.19 2.79
C SER A 11 0.86 14.31 3.93
N GLY A 12 0.77 14.92 5.14
CA GLY A 12 0.42 14.46 6.51
C GLY A 12 -0.40 13.18 6.77
N VAL A 13 -0.62 12.86 8.06
CA VAL A 13 -1.52 11.77 8.50
C VAL A 13 -2.86 11.82 7.76
N ASP A 14 -3.38 13.02 7.49
CA ASP A 14 -4.61 13.21 6.72
C ASP A 14 -4.54 12.70 5.28
N ALA A 15 -3.42 12.87 4.58
CA ALA A 15 -3.31 12.36 3.20
C ALA A 15 -3.10 10.84 3.20
N LEU A 16 -2.42 10.30 4.22
CA LEU A 16 -2.36 8.85 4.43
C LEU A 16 -3.76 8.28 4.69
N MET A 17 -4.54 8.90 5.57
CA MET A 17 -5.91 8.47 5.88
C MET A 17 -6.83 8.59 4.67
N LYS A 18 -6.71 9.65 3.86
CA LYS A 18 -7.45 9.77 2.59
C LYS A 18 -7.10 8.67 1.60
N LYS A 19 -5.80 8.39 1.41
CA LYS A 19 -5.34 7.29 0.54
C LYS A 19 -5.82 5.93 1.05
N TRP A 20 -5.77 5.73 2.36
CA TRP A 20 -6.25 4.51 3.00
C TRP A 20 -7.76 4.34 2.81
N SER A 21 -8.54 5.40 3.01
CA SER A 21 -9.99 5.40 2.80
C SER A 21 -10.36 4.99 1.37
N LEU A 22 -9.72 5.59 0.37
CA LEU A 22 -9.93 5.23 -1.05
C LEU A 22 -9.55 3.76 -1.31
N PHE A 23 -8.44 3.30 -0.74
CA PHE A 23 -7.98 1.93 -0.91
C PHE A 23 -8.98 0.93 -0.34
N THR A 24 -9.49 1.15 0.88
CA THR A 24 -10.50 0.29 1.50
C THR A 24 -11.86 0.35 0.82
N GLU A 25 -12.18 1.47 0.17
CA GLU A 25 -13.40 1.60 -0.64
C GLU A 25 -13.30 0.78 -1.94
N TRP A 26 -12.13 0.78 -2.59
CA TRP A 26 -11.91 0.02 -3.82
C TRP A 26 -11.73 -1.48 -3.57
N PHE A 27 -11.17 -1.84 -2.41
CA PHE A 27 -10.85 -3.20 -2.01
C PHE A 27 -11.42 -3.50 -0.62
N PRO A 28 -12.75 -3.72 -0.51
CA PRO A 28 -13.43 -3.87 0.79
C PRO A 28 -13.03 -5.16 1.53
N ASP A 29 -12.51 -6.15 0.82
CA ASP A 29 -12.02 -7.41 1.37
C ASP A 29 -10.52 -7.38 1.71
N VAL A 30 -9.89 -6.20 1.72
CA VAL A 30 -8.48 -6.06 2.08
C VAL A 30 -8.20 -6.61 3.48
N GLN A 31 -7.24 -7.51 3.55
CA GLN A 31 -6.68 -8.02 4.79
C GLN A 31 -5.21 -7.63 4.87
N ILE A 32 -4.82 -7.02 6.00
CA ILE A 32 -3.43 -6.74 6.31
C ILE A 32 -3.05 -7.58 7.53
N GLN A 33 -2.13 -8.51 7.33
CA GLN A 33 -1.59 -9.36 8.38
C GLN A 33 -0.15 -8.96 8.68
N LEU A 34 0.12 -8.50 9.90
CA LEU A 34 1.49 -8.31 10.37
C LEU A 34 2.15 -9.70 10.50
N LYS A 35 3.25 -9.92 9.78
CA LYS A 35 4.03 -11.16 9.82
C LYS A 35 5.20 -11.09 10.78
N GLN A 36 5.92 -9.96 10.76
CA GLN A 36 7.10 -9.80 11.58
C GLN A 36 7.33 -8.34 11.94
N LEU A 37 7.80 -8.11 13.15
CA LEU A 37 8.34 -6.83 13.58
C LEU A 37 9.84 -7.02 13.84
N LYS A 38 10.69 -6.28 13.12
CA LYS A 38 12.14 -6.33 13.28
C LYS A 38 12.64 -4.99 13.78
N LYS A 39 13.16 -4.97 15.01
CA LYS A 39 13.89 -3.81 15.52
C LYS A 39 15.22 -3.68 14.76
N ILE A 40 15.49 -2.51 14.20
CA ILE A 40 16.72 -2.21 13.44
C ILE A 40 17.70 -1.43 14.32
N THR A 41 17.20 -0.44 15.04
CA THR A 41 17.98 0.38 15.99
C THR A 41 17.16 0.61 17.26
N ALA A 42 17.70 1.35 18.23
CA ALA A 42 16.93 1.79 19.39
C ALA A 42 15.67 2.58 19.01
N HIS A 43 15.72 3.31 17.89
CA HIS A 43 14.68 4.23 17.43
C HIS A 43 14.07 3.81 16.08
N SER A 44 14.37 2.64 15.55
CA SER A 44 13.89 2.21 14.24
C SER A 44 13.40 0.78 14.27
N LEU A 45 12.26 0.53 13.65
CA LEU A 45 11.72 -0.82 13.46
C LEU A 45 11.13 -0.97 12.06
N VAL A 46 11.14 -2.18 11.55
CA VAL A 46 10.53 -2.55 10.27
C VAL A 46 9.43 -3.56 10.54
N ALA A 47 8.21 -3.24 10.12
CA ALA A 47 7.09 -4.17 10.08
C ALA A 47 7.02 -4.82 8.70
N PHE A 48 6.96 -6.14 8.67
CA PHE A 48 6.65 -6.91 7.48
C PHE A 48 5.20 -7.36 7.57
N SER A 49 4.42 -7.08 6.53
CA SER A 49 3.02 -7.44 6.44
C SER A 49 2.74 -8.24 5.17
N THR A 50 1.71 -9.04 5.21
CA THR A 50 1.07 -9.59 4.02
C THR A 50 -0.23 -8.85 3.82
N ILE A 51 -0.43 -8.31 2.62
CA ILE A 51 -1.63 -7.59 2.21
C ILE A 51 -2.31 -8.44 1.15
N SER A 52 -3.56 -8.82 1.38
CA SER A 52 -4.35 -9.59 0.41
C SER A 52 -5.69 -8.94 0.13
N PHE A 53 -6.12 -8.93 -1.13
CA PHE A 53 -7.42 -8.42 -1.54
C PHE A 53 -7.83 -8.96 -2.91
N THR A 54 -9.13 -8.97 -3.19
CA THR A 54 -9.69 -9.32 -4.49
C THR A 54 -9.85 -8.08 -5.35
N ILE A 55 -9.39 -8.11 -6.61
CA ILE A 55 -9.77 -7.05 -7.54
C ILE A 55 -11.20 -7.29 -8.06
N ALA A 56 -12.19 -6.74 -7.36
CA ALA A 56 -13.57 -6.71 -7.83
C ALA A 56 -13.76 -5.74 -9.01
N ALA A 57 -14.86 -5.89 -9.77
CA ALA A 57 -15.20 -5.01 -10.89
C ALA A 57 -15.13 -3.49 -10.58
N PRO A 58 -15.71 -2.99 -9.46
CA PRO A 58 -15.62 -1.57 -9.12
C PRO A 58 -14.19 -1.15 -8.75
N GLY A 59 -13.46 -1.98 -7.99
CA GLY A 59 -12.05 -1.73 -7.66
C GLY A 59 -11.16 -1.66 -8.90
N MET A 60 -11.46 -2.47 -9.92
CA MET A 60 -10.73 -2.48 -11.20
C MET A 60 -10.86 -1.14 -11.94
N LEU A 61 -12.07 -0.60 -12.04
CA LEU A 61 -12.32 0.67 -12.74
C LEU A 61 -11.68 1.86 -12.03
N ASN A 62 -11.70 1.85 -10.69
CA ASN A 62 -11.18 2.95 -9.89
C ASN A 62 -9.66 2.91 -9.72
N ALA A 63 -9.07 1.72 -9.51
CA ALA A 63 -7.64 1.57 -9.30
C ALA A 63 -6.84 1.51 -10.63
N PHE A 64 -7.45 0.98 -11.70
CA PHE A 64 -6.79 0.81 -13.00
C PHE A 64 -7.57 1.44 -14.16
N PRO A 65 -7.95 2.73 -14.08
CA PRO A 65 -8.75 3.38 -15.13
C PRO A 65 -8.02 3.36 -16.49
N HIS A 66 -6.70 3.39 -16.48
CA HIS A 66 -5.86 3.35 -17.68
C HIS A 66 -5.99 2.04 -18.50
N LEU A 67 -6.46 0.93 -17.91
CA LEU A 67 -6.73 -0.31 -18.65
C LEU A 67 -7.97 -0.20 -19.55
N PHE A 68 -8.81 0.82 -19.32
CA PHE A 68 -10.10 1.02 -20.01
C PHE A 68 -10.13 2.26 -20.92
N VAL A 69 -9.16 3.17 -20.80
CA VAL A 69 -9.10 4.40 -21.60
C VAL A 69 -8.33 4.15 -22.92
N SER A 70 -8.73 4.88 -23.98
CA SER A 70 -8.40 4.85 -25.42
C SER A 70 -6.99 4.39 -25.89
N GLY A 71 -5.98 4.30 -25.03
CA GLY A 71 -4.66 3.73 -25.36
C GLY A 71 -4.51 2.22 -25.09
N GLY A 72 -5.41 1.61 -24.30
CA GLY A 72 -5.31 0.20 -23.90
C GLY A 72 -5.86 -0.80 -24.93
N GLY A 73 -6.82 -0.39 -25.77
CA GLY A 73 -7.49 -1.23 -26.76
C GLY A 73 -7.93 -2.61 -26.21
N ALA A 74 -7.99 -3.62 -27.08
CA ALA A 74 -8.32 -5.00 -26.70
C ALA A 74 -7.35 -5.63 -25.69
N ARG A 75 -6.12 -5.10 -25.56
CA ARG A 75 -5.09 -5.62 -24.64
C ARG A 75 -5.36 -5.22 -23.20
N GLY A 76 -5.69 -3.95 -22.95
CA GLY A 76 -6.06 -3.43 -21.63
C GLY A 76 -7.28 -4.16 -21.08
N THR A 77 -8.33 -4.33 -21.89
CA THR A 77 -9.52 -5.10 -21.53
C THR A 77 -9.20 -6.56 -21.20
N LYS A 78 -8.30 -7.21 -21.96
CA LYS A 78 -7.89 -8.59 -21.70
C LYS A 78 -7.09 -8.73 -20.39
N ILE A 79 -6.30 -7.73 -20.03
CA ILE A 79 -5.58 -7.68 -18.76
C ILE A 79 -6.57 -7.46 -17.61
N ALA A 80 -7.50 -6.52 -17.76
CA ALA A 80 -8.55 -6.28 -16.77
C ALA A 80 -9.38 -7.54 -16.53
N LEU A 81 -9.83 -8.24 -17.57
CA LEU A 81 -10.55 -9.51 -17.45
C LEU A 81 -9.74 -10.61 -16.75
N ARG A 82 -8.40 -10.59 -16.90
CA ARG A 82 -7.52 -11.56 -16.24
C ARG A 82 -7.24 -11.24 -14.78
N LEU A 83 -7.36 -9.98 -14.38
CA LEU A 83 -7.13 -9.52 -13.01
C LEU A 83 -8.43 -9.49 -12.20
N GLN A 84 -9.58 -9.35 -12.87
CA GLN A 84 -10.88 -9.30 -12.23
C GLN A 84 -11.20 -10.62 -11.53
N GLY A 85 -11.62 -10.54 -10.27
CA GLY A 85 -11.97 -11.69 -9.43
C GLY A 85 -10.78 -12.54 -8.99
N LYS A 86 -9.55 -12.04 -9.16
CA LYS A 86 -8.36 -12.68 -8.59
C LYS A 86 -8.01 -12.10 -7.23
N ASP A 87 -7.64 -13.01 -6.35
CA ASP A 87 -6.99 -12.69 -5.09
C ASP A 87 -5.54 -12.34 -5.37
N LEU A 88 -5.14 -11.13 -4.97
CA LEU A 88 -3.76 -10.72 -4.99
C LEU A 88 -3.21 -10.75 -3.58
N VAL A 89 -1.99 -11.28 -3.46
CA VAL A 89 -1.24 -11.32 -2.22
C VAL A 89 0.07 -10.57 -2.44
N PHE A 90 0.34 -9.63 -1.55
CA PHE A 90 1.51 -8.78 -1.57
C PHE A 90 2.25 -8.88 -0.26
N GLN A 91 3.57 -8.80 -0.32
CA GLN A 91 4.40 -8.62 0.85
C GLN A 91 4.76 -7.14 0.97
N GLY A 92 4.33 -6.55 2.07
CA GLY A 92 4.64 -5.18 2.46
C GLY A 92 5.77 -5.14 3.47
N SER A 93 6.62 -4.13 3.39
CA SER A 93 7.47 -3.74 4.52
C SER A 93 7.33 -2.25 4.77
N VAL A 94 7.14 -1.88 6.02
CA VAL A 94 7.04 -0.51 6.49
C VAL A 94 8.15 -0.25 7.49
N ARG A 95 8.96 0.78 7.26
CA ARG A 95 9.91 1.26 8.26
C ARG A 95 9.32 2.41 9.06
N PHE A 96 9.41 2.27 10.37
CA PHE A 96 9.07 3.28 11.35
C PHE A 96 10.35 3.72 12.06
N ASP A 97 10.56 5.03 12.13
CA ASP A 97 11.67 5.69 12.82
C ASP A 97 11.06 6.62 13.89
N TRP A 98 11.66 6.68 15.07
CA TRP A 98 11.22 7.55 16.16
C TRP A 98 12.13 8.76 16.20
N ASP A 99 11.52 9.93 16.32
CA ASP A 99 12.21 11.16 16.68
C ASP A 99 12.10 11.38 18.19
N GLU A 100 13.22 11.32 18.90
CA GLU A 100 13.28 11.49 20.36
C GLU A 100 12.88 12.92 20.79
N GLU A 101 13.05 13.92 19.93
CA GLU A 101 12.72 15.31 20.29
C GLU A 101 11.20 15.58 20.30
N ASN A 102 10.42 14.76 19.60
CA ASN A 102 8.98 15.00 19.38
C ASN A 102 8.07 13.86 19.85
N GLU A 103 8.63 12.77 20.41
CA GLU A 103 7.93 11.50 20.71
C GLU A 103 7.04 11.03 19.55
N ALA A 104 7.44 11.34 18.32
CA ALA A 104 6.62 11.15 17.13
C ALA A 104 7.19 10.00 16.30
N MET A 105 6.29 9.08 15.94
CA MET A 105 6.59 7.98 15.03
C MET A 105 6.58 8.50 13.59
N VAL A 106 7.74 8.46 12.95
CA VAL A 106 7.97 8.86 11.57
C VAL A 106 7.93 7.63 10.67
N PHE A 107 7.07 7.67 9.65
CA PHE A 107 7.02 6.64 8.61
C PHE A 107 7.99 7.02 7.49
N THR A 108 8.97 6.17 7.18
CA THR A 108 10.04 6.52 6.25
C THR A 108 9.87 5.89 4.88
N ASN A 109 9.42 4.63 4.79
CA ASN A 109 9.18 3.98 3.51
C ASN A 109 8.17 2.81 3.60
N ALA A 110 7.41 2.63 2.52
CA ALA A 110 6.63 1.43 2.24
C ALA A 110 7.22 0.77 0.99
N ARG A 111 7.53 -0.53 1.07
CA ARG A 111 7.83 -1.35 -0.10
C ARG A 111 6.76 -2.40 -0.23
N ILE A 112 6.25 -2.58 -1.45
CA ILE A 112 5.30 -3.63 -1.80
C ILE A 112 6.01 -4.49 -2.84
N THR A 113 6.27 -5.75 -2.50
CA THR A 113 6.81 -6.75 -3.41
C THR A 113 5.73 -7.77 -3.75
N PRO A 114 5.60 -8.16 -5.04
CA PRO A 114 4.77 -9.31 -5.40
C PRO A 114 5.22 -10.54 -4.62
N GLU A 115 4.28 -11.36 -4.18
CA GLU A 115 4.61 -12.64 -3.58
C GLU A 115 5.39 -13.50 -4.58
N GLY A 116 6.63 -13.86 -4.25
CA GLY A 116 7.53 -14.65 -5.10
C GLY A 116 8.81 -13.95 -5.59
N THR A 117 8.98 -12.64 -5.33
CA THR A 117 10.27 -11.98 -5.58
C THR A 117 11.18 -12.18 -4.36
N GLN A 118 12.02 -13.22 -4.39
CA GLN A 118 13.12 -13.31 -3.42
C GLN A 118 14.12 -12.18 -3.67
N VAL A 119 14.53 -11.52 -2.58
CA VAL A 119 15.60 -10.53 -2.52
C VAL A 119 16.95 -11.22 -2.66
#